data_AF-A0A0F8XSL4-F1
#
_entry.id   AF-A0A0F8XSL4-F1
#
_cell.length_a   1.000
_cell.length_b   1.000
_cell.length_c   1.000
_cell.angle_alpha   90.00
_cell.angle_beta   90.00
_cell.angle_gamma   90.00
#
_symmetry.space_group_name_H-M   'P 1'
#
loop_
_entity.id
_entity.type
_entity.pdbx_description
1 polymer ?
#
loop_
_entity_poly.entity_id
_entity_poly.type
_entity_poly.pdbx_seq_one_letter_code
_entity_poly.pdbx_strand_id
1 'polypeptide(L)'
;VYPGGSSGSLPAKLYLGAWYRGRAVLSGNPNDPHQWYMSRQLHPFDFAYVANDAQTPVAGTNADAGKVGDIVRALIPFHDDFMFFGCSSSMHYLQGDPAAGGELHSIDDFSGIFGAQSWCFDKIGDLYLFGDDGVSRIKRGNIFLENLSGFNLPKLLGDEAADPTTHRIVLGYDKRRNGIVISITLLSDGSNSNYFYDIAGQGFFPETYPNECGAYSMLYYTANDESNADLLLGCKDGYLRNFKDTAKDDDIGGSDQAISSYVLMPIKDLDEEDDDGQGRLTSATLELSGGASGGAHTDSDGATLDIHVANSAETLVEAVKDGDTPLITRTYTGTGRQKRLRNKARGKWLGAVLKNSTSAESWSLSKLSINSKIAGRVKR
;
A
#
# COMPACT_ATOMS: atom_id res chain seq x y z
N VAL A 1 -2.48 -13.74 38.29
CA VAL A 1 -3.47 -14.77 38.66
C VAL A 1 -3.74 -14.63 40.14
N TYR A 2 -4.96 -14.26 40.53
CA TYR A 2 -5.32 -14.27 41.95
C TYR A 2 -5.25 -15.73 42.44
N PRO A 3 -4.61 -16.02 43.58
CA PRO A 3 -4.59 -17.38 44.11
C PRO A 3 -6.02 -17.82 44.43
N GLY A 4 -6.50 -18.87 43.72
CA GLY A 4 -7.84 -19.45 43.95
C GLY A 4 -8.72 -19.67 42.71
N GLY A 5 -8.27 -19.37 41.49
CA GLY A 5 -9.09 -19.56 40.27
C GLY A 5 -10.20 -18.51 40.10
N SER A 6 -10.16 -17.44 40.90
CA SER A 6 -11.09 -16.31 40.88
C SER A 6 -10.88 -15.34 39.70
N SER A 7 -9.83 -15.54 38.89
CA SER A 7 -9.52 -14.73 37.70
C SER A 7 -10.24 -15.21 36.42
N GLY A 8 -11.15 -16.18 36.52
CA GLY A 8 -11.85 -16.74 35.36
C GLY A 8 -10.92 -17.53 34.44
N SER A 9 -11.40 -17.82 33.23
CA SER A 9 -10.65 -18.54 32.20
C SER A 9 -10.47 -17.69 30.94
N LEU A 10 -9.27 -17.77 30.37
CA LEU A 10 -9.01 -17.20 29.04
C LEU A 10 -9.92 -17.90 28.02
N PRO A 11 -10.66 -17.16 27.18
CA PRO A 11 -11.48 -17.78 26.15
C PRO A 11 -10.60 -18.60 25.17
N ALA A 12 -11.08 -19.77 24.76
CA ALA A 12 -10.31 -20.67 23.92
C ALA A 12 -10.26 -20.17 22.46
N LYS A 13 -9.17 -20.50 21.75
CA LYS A 13 -9.01 -20.34 20.29
C LYS A 13 -9.08 -18.90 19.76
N LEU A 14 -8.74 -17.91 20.59
CA LEU A 14 -8.61 -16.52 20.15
C LEU A 14 -7.30 -16.33 19.39
N TYR A 15 -7.36 -15.71 18.20
CA TYR A 15 -6.18 -15.40 17.38
C TYR A 15 -5.98 -13.90 17.13
N LEU A 16 -6.92 -13.04 17.55
CA LEU A 16 -6.76 -11.59 17.52
C LEU A 16 -6.52 -11.07 18.93
N GLY A 17 -5.59 -10.13 19.04
CA GLY A 17 -5.26 -9.47 20.30
C GLY A 17 -4.86 -8.01 20.09
N ALA A 18 -5.36 -7.14 20.96
CA ALA A 18 -4.98 -5.75 21.03
C ALA A 18 -4.93 -5.27 22.49
N TRP A 19 -4.30 -4.13 22.71
CA TRP A 19 -4.25 -3.49 24.02
C TRP A 19 -5.08 -2.21 23.99
N TYR A 20 -6.01 -2.06 24.93
CA TYR A 20 -6.90 -0.91 25.00
C TYR A 20 -7.22 -0.58 26.46
N ARG A 21 -7.01 0.67 26.88
CA ARG A 21 -7.37 1.21 28.21
C ARG A 21 -6.93 0.39 29.44
N GLY A 22 -5.76 -0.25 29.41
CA GLY A 22 -5.31 -1.09 30.54
C GLY A 22 -5.66 -2.56 30.40
N ARG A 23 -6.32 -2.96 29.31
CA ARG A 23 -6.95 -4.27 29.16
C ARG A 23 -6.38 -5.01 27.95
N ALA A 24 -6.24 -6.32 28.10
CA ALA A 24 -6.05 -7.20 26.96
C ALA A 24 -7.40 -7.42 26.30
N VAL A 25 -7.52 -7.02 25.03
CA VAL A 25 -8.71 -7.25 24.21
C VAL A 25 -8.43 -8.39 23.27
N LEU A 26 -9.33 -9.38 23.23
CA LEU A 26 -9.15 -10.59 22.46
C LEU A 26 -10.40 -10.89 21.62
N SER A 27 -10.20 -11.39 20.42
CA SER A 27 -11.27 -11.75 19.48
C SER A 27 -10.80 -12.83 18.50
N GLY A 28 -11.64 -13.16 17.52
CA GLY A 28 -11.34 -14.15 16.49
C GLY A 28 -11.51 -15.57 17.01
N ASN A 29 -12.61 -15.89 17.71
CA ASN A 29 -12.93 -17.28 17.97
C ASN A 29 -13.68 -17.85 16.75
N PRO A 30 -13.19 -18.91 16.06
CA PRO A 30 -13.89 -19.49 14.91
C PRO A 30 -15.32 -19.99 15.24
N ASN A 31 -15.57 -20.35 16.49
CA ASN A 31 -16.88 -20.82 16.94
C ASN A 31 -17.84 -19.69 17.38
N ASP A 32 -17.31 -18.49 17.64
CA ASP A 32 -18.09 -17.30 18.00
C ASP A 32 -17.39 -16.05 17.42
N PRO A 33 -17.42 -15.87 16.08
CA PRO A 33 -16.58 -14.89 15.38
C PRO A 33 -16.98 -13.43 15.63
N HIS A 34 -18.18 -13.22 16.19
CA HIS A 34 -18.76 -11.92 16.54
C HIS A 34 -18.34 -11.43 17.93
N GLN A 35 -17.67 -12.29 18.69
CA GLN A 35 -17.45 -12.10 20.11
C GLN A 35 -16.07 -11.52 20.38
N TRP A 36 -16.04 -10.54 21.27
CA TRP A 36 -14.84 -9.92 21.79
C TRP A 36 -14.84 -9.97 23.32
N TYR A 37 -13.65 -9.95 23.89
CA TYR A 37 -13.41 -10.09 25.32
C TYR A 37 -12.39 -9.05 25.76
N MET A 38 -12.59 -8.47 26.94
CA MET A 38 -11.63 -7.60 27.60
C MET A 38 -11.33 -8.13 28.99
N SER A 39 -10.04 -8.19 29.31
CA SER A 39 -9.60 -8.48 30.68
C SER A 39 -10.05 -7.37 31.64
N ARG A 40 -9.98 -7.66 32.94
CA ARG A 40 -10.04 -6.63 33.99
C ARG A 40 -8.97 -5.57 33.73
N GLN A 41 -9.27 -4.31 34.05
CA GLN A 41 -8.32 -3.22 33.89
C GLN A 41 -7.06 -3.46 34.73
N LEU A 42 -5.88 -3.24 34.14
CA LEU A 42 -4.54 -3.46 34.71
C LEU A 42 -4.24 -4.91 35.15
N HIS A 43 -5.12 -5.86 34.81
CA HIS A 43 -4.96 -7.27 35.12
C HIS A 43 -5.23 -8.12 33.87
N PRO A 44 -4.23 -8.27 32.97
CA PRO A 44 -4.41 -8.85 31.63
C PRO A 44 -4.82 -10.33 31.61
N PHE A 45 -4.76 -11.02 32.75
CA PHE A 45 -5.11 -12.44 32.89
C PHE A 45 -6.40 -12.68 33.67
N ASP A 46 -7.16 -11.63 33.96
CA ASP A 46 -8.42 -11.73 34.70
C ASP A 46 -9.61 -11.54 33.76
N PHE A 47 -10.34 -12.63 33.52
CA PHE A 47 -11.53 -12.73 32.67
C PHE A 47 -12.73 -13.25 33.47
N ALA A 48 -12.79 -12.96 34.78
CA ALA A 48 -13.91 -13.32 35.63
C ALA A 48 -15.10 -12.35 35.44
N TYR A 49 -16.02 -12.65 34.51
CA TYR A 49 -17.21 -11.84 34.20
C TYR A 49 -18.32 -11.88 35.27
N VAL A 50 -17.92 -11.89 36.55
CA VAL A 50 -18.80 -11.96 37.73
C VAL A 50 -18.74 -10.69 38.57
N ALA A 51 -17.75 -9.83 38.35
CA ALA A 51 -17.60 -8.57 39.07
C ALA A 51 -18.51 -7.48 38.48
N ASN A 52 -19.07 -6.62 39.33
CA ASN A 52 -19.97 -5.53 38.94
C ASN A 52 -19.39 -4.17 39.38
N ASP A 53 -18.19 -3.88 38.91
CA ASP A 53 -17.45 -2.65 39.17
C ASP A 53 -16.94 -2.05 37.85
N ALA A 54 -16.59 -0.76 37.84
CA ALA A 54 -16.19 -0.05 36.63
C ALA A 54 -14.93 -0.61 35.93
N GLN A 55 -14.15 -1.46 36.61
CA GLN A 55 -12.93 -2.08 36.06
C GLN A 55 -13.16 -3.55 35.66
N THR A 56 -14.38 -4.08 35.83
CA THR A 56 -14.72 -5.48 35.60
C THR A 56 -14.36 -5.93 34.19
N PRO A 57 -13.91 -7.18 33.98
CA PRO A 57 -13.74 -7.72 32.63
C PRO A 57 -15.06 -7.69 31.86
N VAL A 58 -14.97 -7.51 30.54
CA VAL A 58 -16.11 -7.29 29.66
C VAL A 58 -16.14 -8.38 28.59
N ALA A 59 -17.31 -8.93 28.32
CA ALA A 59 -17.55 -9.79 27.18
C ALA A 59 -18.69 -9.19 26.36
N GLY A 60 -18.59 -9.17 25.03
CA GLY A 60 -19.65 -8.65 24.16
C GLY A 60 -21.06 -9.18 24.49
N THR A 61 -21.20 -10.49 24.76
CA THR A 61 -22.47 -11.10 25.21
C THR A 61 -23.03 -10.56 26.53
N ASN A 62 -22.18 -10.08 27.44
CA ASN A 62 -22.56 -9.71 28.81
C ASN A 62 -22.57 -8.19 29.03
N ALA A 63 -22.10 -7.42 28.05
CA ALA A 63 -22.03 -5.98 28.11
C ALA A 63 -23.21 -5.36 27.36
N ASP A 64 -23.68 -4.21 27.81
CA ASP A 64 -24.72 -3.44 27.09
C ASP A 64 -24.24 -3.04 25.68
N ALA A 65 -22.93 -2.91 25.48
CA ALA A 65 -22.30 -2.66 24.19
C ALA A 65 -22.52 -3.79 23.16
N GLY A 66 -22.86 -5.01 23.60
CA GLY A 66 -23.24 -6.11 22.72
C GLY A 66 -22.08 -6.75 21.94
N LYS A 67 -22.44 -7.75 21.14
CA LYS A 67 -21.56 -8.38 20.15
C LYS A 67 -21.42 -7.49 18.91
N VAL A 68 -20.34 -7.67 18.17
CA VAL A 68 -20.18 -7.03 16.87
C VAL A 68 -21.06 -7.76 15.85
N GLY A 69 -21.76 -7.02 14.99
CA GLY A 69 -22.75 -7.58 14.06
C GLY A 69 -22.18 -8.47 12.95
N ASP A 70 -20.86 -8.55 12.83
CA ASP A 70 -20.14 -9.25 11.76
C ASP A 70 -18.85 -9.92 12.30
N ILE A 71 -18.21 -10.77 11.50
CA ILE A 71 -17.01 -11.54 11.82
C ILE A 71 -15.83 -10.59 12.06
N VAL A 72 -15.29 -10.56 13.28
CA VAL A 72 -14.15 -9.70 13.61
C VAL A 72 -12.87 -10.26 12.99
N ARG A 73 -12.22 -9.46 12.14
CA ARG A 73 -10.96 -9.79 11.46
C ARG A 73 -9.76 -8.99 11.96
N ALA A 74 -9.98 -7.79 12.48
CA ALA A 74 -8.93 -6.95 13.06
C ALA A 74 -9.40 -6.21 14.30
N LEU A 75 -8.47 -6.01 15.23
CA LEU A 75 -8.62 -5.15 16.41
C LEU A 75 -7.62 -4.01 16.29
N ILE A 76 -8.12 -2.77 16.25
CA ILE A 76 -7.31 -1.59 15.94
C ILE A 76 -7.49 -0.57 17.06
N PRO A 77 -6.63 -0.57 18.09
CA PRO A 77 -6.69 0.43 19.15
C PRO A 77 -6.24 1.78 18.58
N PHE A 78 -7.01 2.83 18.87
CA PHE A 78 -6.70 4.19 18.45
C PHE A 78 -6.70 5.14 19.63
N HIS A 79 -5.49 5.58 20.01
CA HIS A 79 -5.27 6.35 21.24
C HIS A 79 -5.94 5.68 22.45
N ASP A 80 -6.49 6.48 23.37
CA ASP A 80 -7.02 5.97 24.64
C ASP A 80 -8.53 5.73 24.61
N ASP A 81 -9.28 6.39 23.72
CA ASP A 81 -10.74 6.45 23.80
C ASP A 81 -11.49 5.67 22.71
N PHE A 82 -10.78 5.23 21.67
CA PHE A 82 -11.38 4.52 20.55
C PHE A 82 -10.69 3.18 20.27
N MET A 83 -11.50 2.19 19.93
CA MET A 83 -11.00 0.94 19.37
C MET A 83 -11.86 0.54 18.19
N PHE A 84 -11.26 0.40 17.01
CA PHE A 84 -11.97 -0.06 15.83
C PHE A 84 -11.96 -1.59 15.76
N PHE A 85 -13.10 -2.13 15.35
CA PHE A 85 -13.29 -3.50 14.94
C PHE A 85 -13.43 -3.50 13.42
N GLY A 86 -12.41 -4.03 12.74
CA GLY A 86 -12.52 -4.32 11.32
C GLY A 86 -13.17 -5.69 11.15
N CYS A 87 -14.30 -5.75 10.47
CA CYS A 87 -15.05 -6.97 10.25
C CYS A 87 -14.93 -7.45 8.80
N SER A 88 -15.71 -8.47 8.41
CA SER A 88 -15.65 -9.09 7.09
C SER A 88 -16.30 -8.25 6.01
N SER A 89 -17.30 -7.45 6.33
CA SER A 89 -18.01 -6.56 5.41
C SER A 89 -18.46 -5.25 6.08
N SER A 90 -18.08 -5.02 7.33
CA SER A 90 -18.42 -3.82 8.08
C SER A 90 -17.26 -3.32 8.94
N MET A 91 -17.40 -2.11 9.45
CA MET A 91 -16.50 -1.51 10.41
C MET A 91 -17.28 -0.92 11.58
N HIS A 92 -16.81 -1.22 12.79
CA HIS A 92 -17.39 -0.69 14.02
C HIS A 92 -16.30 -0.02 14.87
N TYR A 93 -16.68 0.87 15.78
CA TYR A 93 -15.78 1.34 16.82
C TYR A 93 -16.45 1.32 18.18
N LEU A 94 -15.66 1.02 19.19
CA LEU A 94 -16.04 1.19 20.58
C LEU A 94 -15.48 2.52 21.08
N GLN A 95 -16.35 3.33 21.69
CA GLN A 95 -15.98 4.56 22.36
C GLN A 95 -16.06 4.38 23.88
N GLY A 96 -14.95 4.65 24.57
CA GLY A 96 -14.88 4.59 26.04
C GLY A 96 -14.74 3.17 26.60
N ASP A 97 -15.06 3.00 27.89
CA ASP A 97 -15.03 1.70 28.57
C ASP A 97 -16.46 1.12 28.66
N PRO A 98 -16.74 -0.04 28.03
CA PRO A 98 -18.05 -0.69 28.10
C PRO A 98 -18.52 -0.97 29.53
N ALA A 99 -17.61 -1.21 30.48
CA ALA A 99 -17.96 -1.41 31.89
C ALA A 99 -18.44 -0.12 32.59
N ALA A 100 -18.26 1.03 31.94
CA ALA A 100 -18.61 2.35 32.46
C ALA A 100 -19.42 3.17 31.45
N GLY A 101 -20.30 2.51 30.68
CA GLY A 101 -21.23 3.16 29.75
C GLY A 101 -20.64 3.50 28.38
N GLY A 102 -19.55 2.86 27.98
CA GLY A 102 -19.03 2.94 26.61
C GLY A 102 -19.95 2.25 25.61
N GLU A 103 -20.00 2.78 24.39
CA GLU A 103 -20.95 2.36 23.35
C GLU A 103 -20.21 1.86 22.10
N LEU A 104 -20.82 0.86 21.45
CA LEU A 104 -20.37 0.34 20.17
C LEU A 104 -21.18 1.00 19.05
N HIS A 105 -20.49 1.62 18.10
CA HIS A 105 -21.09 2.31 16.97
C HIS A 105 -20.65 1.67 15.64
N SER A 106 -21.52 1.72 14.63
CA SER A 106 -21.15 1.38 13.26
C SER A 106 -20.54 2.58 12.55
N ILE A 107 -19.53 2.34 11.73
CA ILE A 107 -18.88 3.31 10.84
C ILE A 107 -19.41 3.13 9.44
N ASP A 108 -19.31 1.89 8.98
CA ASP A 108 -19.65 1.49 7.65
C ASP A 108 -20.19 0.07 7.69
N ASP A 109 -21.24 -0.17 6.94
CA ASP A 109 -21.93 -1.46 6.87
C ASP A 109 -21.61 -2.20 5.55
N PHE A 110 -20.76 -1.60 4.69
CA PHE A 110 -20.47 -2.11 3.35
C PHE A 110 -19.01 -2.50 3.13
N SER A 111 -18.05 -1.80 3.74
CA SER A 111 -16.62 -2.09 3.60
C SER A 111 -16.04 -2.73 4.86
N GLY A 112 -15.48 -3.93 4.72
CA GLY A 112 -14.75 -4.62 5.79
C GLY A 112 -13.24 -4.39 5.73
N ILE A 113 -12.51 -5.15 6.55
CA ILE A 113 -11.04 -5.26 6.47
C ILE A 113 -10.65 -6.67 6.00
N PHE A 114 -9.58 -6.75 5.22
CA PHE A 114 -9.12 -8.03 4.70
C PHE A 114 -8.52 -8.93 5.80
N GLY A 115 -7.72 -8.36 6.71
CA GLY A 115 -7.05 -9.13 7.75
C GLY A 115 -6.49 -8.30 8.90
N ALA A 116 -5.97 -9.00 9.91
CA ALA A 116 -5.54 -8.42 11.18
C ALA A 116 -4.39 -7.41 11.09
N GLN A 117 -3.60 -7.47 10.01
CA GLN A 117 -2.44 -6.60 9.74
C GLN A 117 -2.65 -5.70 8.51
N SER A 118 -3.86 -5.68 7.97
CA SER A 118 -4.19 -4.94 6.74
C SER A 118 -4.54 -3.49 7.03
N TRP A 119 -3.89 -2.89 8.02
CA TRP A 119 -4.10 -1.51 8.44
C TRP A 119 -2.81 -0.89 9.00
N CYS A 120 -2.71 0.44 8.94
CA CYS A 120 -1.66 1.20 9.60
C CYS A 120 -2.12 2.64 9.90
N PHE A 121 -1.44 3.31 10.84
CA PHE A 121 -1.61 4.74 11.08
C PHE A 121 -0.48 5.54 10.43
N ASP A 122 -0.82 6.72 9.92
CA ASP A 122 0.18 7.70 9.49
C ASP A 122 0.73 8.53 10.68
N LYS A 123 1.53 9.55 10.38
CA LYS A 123 2.08 10.47 11.40
C LYS A 123 1.05 11.36 12.09
N ILE A 124 -0.11 11.62 11.45
CA ILE A 124 -1.16 12.52 11.94
C ILE A 124 -2.17 11.73 12.81
N GLY A 125 -2.27 10.44 12.56
CA GLY A 125 -3.24 9.52 13.15
C GLY A 125 -4.40 9.18 12.21
N ASP A 126 -4.24 9.38 10.90
CA ASP A 126 -5.18 8.86 9.90
C ASP A 126 -5.00 7.34 9.80
N LEU A 127 -6.12 6.61 9.86
CA LEU A 127 -6.15 5.16 9.71
C LEU A 127 -6.25 4.82 8.24
N TYR A 128 -5.31 4.02 7.75
CA TYR A 128 -5.35 3.43 6.43
C TYR A 128 -5.62 1.94 6.55
N LEU A 129 -6.44 1.41 5.66
CA LEU A 129 -6.82 0.00 5.67
C LEU A 129 -7.01 -0.53 4.27
N PHE A 130 -6.82 -1.83 4.15
CA PHE A 130 -7.15 -2.60 2.96
C PHE A 130 -8.37 -3.47 3.27
N GLY A 131 -9.45 -3.17 2.56
CA GLY A 131 -10.76 -3.78 2.71
C GLY A 131 -11.27 -4.41 1.42
N ASP A 132 -12.55 -4.75 1.40
CA ASP A 132 -13.20 -5.40 0.26
C ASP A 132 -13.32 -4.46 -0.95
N ASP A 133 -13.40 -3.15 -0.72
CA ASP A 133 -13.43 -2.12 -1.77
C ASP A 133 -12.03 -1.60 -2.17
N GLY A 134 -10.98 -2.24 -1.67
CA GLY A 134 -9.58 -1.87 -1.88
C GLY A 134 -8.98 -1.05 -0.73
N VAL A 135 -8.18 -0.03 -1.06
CA VAL A 135 -7.46 0.79 -0.07
C VAL A 135 -8.31 1.99 0.31
N SER A 136 -8.60 2.12 1.60
CA SER A 136 -9.43 3.17 2.17
C SER A 136 -8.74 3.87 3.35
N ARG A 137 -9.24 5.05 3.70
CA ARG A 137 -8.75 5.87 4.80
C ARG A 137 -9.89 6.39 5.67
N ILE A 138 -9.66 6.41 6.98
CA ILE A 138 -10.45 7.18 7.95
C ILE A 138 -9.55 8.29 8.49
N LYS A 139 -9.94 9.55 8.25
CA LYS A 139 -9.19 10.70 8.77
C LYS A 139 -9.38 10.84 10.27
N ARG A 140 -8.35 11.28 10.97
CA ARG A 140 -8.44 11.57 12.40
C ARG A 140 -9.55 12.57 12.71
N GLY A 141 -10.39 12.23 13.68
CA GLY A 141 -11.55 13.05 14.08
C GLY A 141 -12.73 12.98 13.11
N ASN A 142 -12.63 12.15 12.07
CA ASN A 142 -13.74 11.78 11.21
C ASN A 142 -14.13 10.32 11.48
N ILE A 143 -15.36 9.97 11.14
CA ILE A 143 -15.90 8.60 11.20
C ILE A 143 -16.24 8.06 9.81
N PHE A 144 -16.05 8.84 8.74
CA PHE A 144 -16.31 8.37 7.38
C PHE A 144 -15.11 7.65 6.77
N LEU A 145 -15.41 6.53 6.09
CA LEU A 145 -14.45 5.80 5.28
C LEU A 145 -14.37 6.43 3.88
N GLU A 146 -13.17 6.84 3.49
CA GLU A 146 -12.86 7.41 2.17
C GLU A 146 -12.11 6.37 1.34
N ASN A 147 -12.69 5.94 0.22
CA ASN A 147 -12.04 5.00 -0.69
C ASN A 147 -10.99 5.73 -1.55
N LEU A 148 -9.73 5.29 -1.46
CA LEU A 148 -8.59 5.88 -2.17
C LEU A 148 -8.28 5.16 -3.48
N SER A 149 -8.46 3.84 -3.53
CA SER A 149 -8.15 3.03 -4.71
C SER A 149 -9.25 3.05 -5.78
N GLY A 150 -10.49 3.38 -5.44
CA GLY A 150 -11.65 3.14 -6.30
C GLY A 150 -11.59 3.85 -7.67
N PHE A 151 -10.88 4.97 -7.76
CA PHE A 151 -10.65 5.64 -9.03
C PHE A 151 -9.41 5.11 -9.79
N ASN A 152 -8.30 4.88 -9.06
CA ASN A 152 -7.01 4.55 -9.68
C ASN A 152 -6.84 3.04 -9.94
N LEU A 153 -7.40 2.20 -9.07
CA LEU A 153 -7.33 0.74 -9.05
C LEU A 153 -8.72 0.16 -8.73
N PRO A 154 -9.74 0.37 -9.60
CA PRO A 154 -11.14 0.04 -9.31
C PRO A 154 -11.41 -1.46 -9.09
N LYS A 155 -10.53 -2.34 -9.57
CA LYS A 155 -10.68 -3.80 -9.48
C LYS A 155 -9.54 -4.46 -8.69
N LEU A 156 -8.88 -3.71 -7.80
CA LEU A 156 -7.69 -4.17 -7.09
C LEU A 156 -7.85 -5.57 -6.49
N LEU A 157 -8.94 -5.82 -5.76
CA LEU A 157 -9.17 -7.11 -5.12
C LEU A 157 -9.34 -8.26 -6.14
N GLY A 158 -10.05 -7.99 -7.24
CA GLY A 158 -10.31 -8.98 -8.30
C GLY A 158 -9.08 -9.24 -9.18
N ASP A 159 -8.32 -8.20 -9.49
CA ASP A 159 -7.11 -8.28 -10.30
C ASP A 159 -5.98 -9.02 -9.56
N GLU A 160 -5.90 -8.85 -8.24
CA GLU A 160 -4.96 -9.56 -7.37
C GLU A 160 -5.44 -10.96 -6.96
N ALA A 161 -6.70 -11.30 -7.26
CA ALA A 161 -7.36 -12.53 -6.81
C ALA A 161 -7.15 -12.81 -5.30
N ALA A 162 -7.16 -11.74 -4.50
CA ALA A 162 -6.79 -11.81 -3.08
C ALA A 162 -7.84 -12.60 -2.28
N ASP A 163 -7.38 -13.62 -1.55
CA ASP A 163 -8.22 -14.48 -0.70
C ASP A 163 -7.68 -14.49 0.74
N PRO A 164 -8.49 -14.16 1.76
CA PRO A 164 -8.06 -14.10 3.17
C PRO A 164 -7.49 -15.41 3.74
N THR A 165 -7.77 -16.55 3.11
CA THR A 165 -7.29 -17.87 3.54
C THR A 165 -5.91 -18.21 3.01
N THR A 166 -5.52 -17.61 1.88
CA THR A 166 -4.27 -17.93 1.16
C THR A 166 -3.32 -16.75 1.11
N HIS A 167 -3.83 -15.52 1.20
CA HIS A 167 -3.06 -14.30 1.14
C HIS A 167 -2.98 -13.64 2.51
N ARG A 168 -1.85 -12.98 2.74
CA ARG A 168 -1.67 -12.04 3.84
C ARG A 168 -1.43 -10.66 3.25
N ILE A 169 -2.29 -9.71 3.65
CA ILE A 169 -2.15 -8.31 3.29
C ILE A 169 -1.64 -7.54 4.50
N VAL A 170 -0.50 -6.89 4.34
CA VAL A 170 0.16 -6.11 5.39
C VAL A 170 0.34 -4.68 4.93
N LEU A 171 -0.04 -3.74 5.79
CA LEU A 171 0.19 -2.31 5.58
C LEU A 171 1.25 -1.81 6.56
N GLY A 172 2.17 -1.00 6.06
CA GLY A 172 3.22 -0.36 6.86
C GLY A 172 3.40 1.10 6.49
N TYR A 173 3.30 1.99 7.47
CA TYR A 173 3.60 3.40 7.25
C TYR A 173 5.11 3.64 7.33
N ASP A 174 5.68 4.12 6.22
CA ASP A 174 7.07 4.55 6.14
C ASP A 174 7.17 6.04 6.44
N LYS A 175 7.72 6.38 7.61
CA LYS A 175 7.87 7.78 8.03
C LYS A 175 8.90 8.55 7.21
N ARG A 176 9.93 7.88 6.66
CA ARG A 176 11.00 8.54 5.91
C ARG A 176 10.54 8.90 4.51
N ARG A 177 9.91 7.95 3.82
CA ARG A 177 9.33 8.17 2.48
C ARG A 177 7.95 8.83 2.51
N ASN A 178 7.36 8.98 3.70
CA ASN A 178 6.03 9.56 3.93
C ASN A 178 4.95 8.91 3.05
N GLY A 179 4.95 7.58 3.03
CA GLY A 179 4.02 6.77 2.24
C GLY A 179 3.67 5.47 2.93
N ILE A 180 2.80 4.69 2.32
CA ILE A 180 2.32 3.43 2.86
C ILE A 180 2.75 2.32 1.92
N VAL A 181 3.49 1.36 2.47
CA VAL A 181 3.81 0.11 1.79
C VAL A 181 2.66 -0.86 2.03
N ILE A 182 2.11 -1.37 0.93
CA ILE A 182 1.05 -2.37 0.91
C ILE A 182 1.65 -3.61 0.28
N SER A 183 1.70 -4.73 1.01
CA SER A 183 2.16 -6.01 0.47
C SER A 183 1.05 -7.03 0.52
N ILE A 184 0.72 -7.59 -0.64
CA ILE A 184 -0.21 -8.70 -0.83
C ILE A 184 0.64 -9.93 -1.09
N THR A 185 0.80 -10.79 -0.09
CA THR A 185 1.73 -11.93 -0.17
C THR A 185 0.98 -13.26 -0.05
N LEU A 186 1.23 -14.19 -0.97
CA LEU A 186 0.72 -15.54 -0.94
C LEU A 186 1.47 -16.38 0.12
N LEU A 187 0.72 -17.05 1.00
CA LEU A 187 1.27 -17.76 2.15
C LEU A 187 2.06 -19.04 1.76
N SER A 188 1.72 -19.66 0.63
CA SER A 188 2.34 -20.92 0.20
C SER A 188 3.78 -20.73 -0.28
N ASP A 189 4.01 -19.77 -1.16
CA ASP A 189 5.27 -19.60 -1.88
C ASP A 189 5.96 -18.24 -1.63
N GLY A 190 5.26 -17.24 -1.09
CA GLY A 190 5.81 -15.90 -0.85
C GLY A 190 5.73 -14.98 -2.07
N SER A 191 5.14 -15.45 -3.18
CA SER A 191 4.81 -14.59 -4.31
C SER A 191 3.98 -13.40 -3.83
N ASN A 192 4.28 -12.23 -4.39
CA ASN A 192 3.75 -10.98 -3.85
C ASN A 192 3.46 -9.97 -4.95
N SER A 193 2.44 -9.15 -4.68
CA SER A 193 2.14 -7.92 -5.39
C SER A 193 2.15 -6.79 -4.37
N ASN A 194 2.99 -5.78 -4.60
CA ASN A 194 3.17 -4.70 -3.65
C ASN A 194 2.85 -3.36 -4.29
N TYR A 195 2.44 -2.43 -3.45
CA TYR A 195 2.11 -1.08 -3.84
C TYR A 195 2.69 -0.11 -2.82
N PHE A 196 3.32 0.94 -3.31
CA PHE A 196 3.64 2.11 -2.52
C PHE A 196 2.58 3.18 -2.78
N TYR A 197 1.85 3.57 -1.73
CA TYR A 197 0.94 4.70 -1.79
C TYR A 197 1.65 5.96 -1.27
N ASP A 198 1.89 6.91 -2.17
CA ASP A 198 2.44 8.21 -1.80
C ASP A 198 1.31 9.10 -1.24
N ILE A 199 1.43 9.50 0.02
CA ILE A 199 0.44 10.34 0.69
C ILE A 199 0.44 11.76 0.09
N ALA A 200 1.59 12.26 -0.38
CA ALA A 200 1.70 13.62 -0.92
C ALA A 200 1.10 13.72 -2.33
N GLY A 201 1.48 12.81 -3.22
CA GLY A 201 0.98 12.74 -4.60
C GLY A 201 -0.37 12.03 -4.75
N GLN A 202 -0.85 11.34 -3.72
CA GLN A 202 -2.07 10.51 -3.74
C GLN A 202 -2.08 9.46 -4.87
N GLY A 203 -0.89 8.97 -5.20
CA GLY A 203 -0.66 8.01 -6.28
C GLY A 203 -0.34 6.62 -5.75
N PHE A 204 -0.74 5.59 -6.50
CA PHE A 204 -0.32 4.21 -6.27
C PHE A 204 0.79 3.86 -7.25
N PHE A 205 1.89 3.31 -6.71
CA PHE A 205 3.04 2.87 -7.47
C PHE A 205 3.23 1.37 -7.24
N PRO A 206 3.03 0.53 -8.26
CA PRO A 206 3.33 -0.90 -8.15
C PRO A 206 4.81 -1.13 -7.87
N GLU A 207 5.11 -2.02 -6.93
CA GLU A 207 6.46 -2.45 -6.58
C GLU A 207 6.55 -3.98 -6.66
N THR A 208 7.64 -4.48 -7.22
CA THR A 208 7.92 -5.92 -7.28
C THR A 208 9.06 -6.24 -6.33
N TYR A 209 8.82 -7.21 -5.45
CA TYR A 209 9.87 -7.78 -4.61
C TYR A 209 10.13 -9.23 -5.02
N PRO A 210 11.34 -9.74 -4.80
CA PRO A 210 11.61 -11.17 -4.92
C PRO A 210 10.65 -12.00 -4.07
N ASN A 211 10.30 -13.21 -4.52
CA ASN A 211 9.31 -14.05 -3.83
C ASN A 211 9.78 -14.46 -2.42
N GLU A 212 11.08 -14.63 -2.24
CA GLU A 212 11.72 -14.91 -0.96
C GLU A 212 11.58 -13.75 0.03
N CYS A 213 11.46 -12.53 -0.52
CA CYS A 213 11.36 -11.27 0.21
C CYS A 213 9.90 -10.86 0.53
N GLY A 214 8.90 -11.66 0.14
CA GLY A 214 7.49 -11.37 0.40
C GLY A 214 7.22 -11.04 1.87
N ALA A 215 6.57 -9.90 2.13
CA ALA A 215 6.42 -9.35 3.47
C ALA A 215 5.21 -9.94 4.22
N TYR A 216 5.48 -10.55 5.37
CA TYR A 216 4.48 -11.19 6.24
C TYR A 216 4.12 -10.34 7.45
N SER A 217 4.92 -9.31 7.73
CA SER A 217 4.69 -8.34 8.81
C SER A 217 5.50 -7.08 8.52
N MET A 218 5.01 -5.93 8.97
CA MET A 218 5.70 -4.66 8.86
C MET A 218 5.61 -3.91 10.19
N LEU A 219 6.70 -3.29 10.59
CA LEU A 219 6.76 -2.47 11.80
C LEU A 219 7.75 -1.34 11.59
N TYR A 220 7.33 -0.11 11.88
CA TYR A 220 8.26 1.00 11.93
C TYR A 220 9.04 0.98 13.25
N TYR A 221 10.35 0.70 13.17
CA TYR A 221 11.23 0.73 14.32
C TYR A 221 11.66 2.18 14.60
N THR A 222 11.29 2.69 15.77
CA THR A 222 11.72 4.02 16.22
C THR A 222 12.97 3.87 17.08
N ALA A 223 14.09 4.43 16.63
CA ALA A 223 15.36 4.43 17.35
C ALA A 223 15.71 5.83 17.87
N ASN A 224 16.54 5.88 18.92
CA ASN A 224 17.11 7.15 19.42
C ASN A 224 18.05 7.79 18.40
N ASP A 225 18.74 6.95 17.63
CA ASP A 225 19.52 7.36 16.47
C ASP A 225 18.65 7.17 15.23
N GLU A 226 18.31 8.28 14.59
CA GLU A 226 17.44 8.31 13.41
C GLU A 226 18.00 7.48 12.27
N SER A 227 19.32 7.27 12.18
CA SER A 227 19.93 6.42 11.16
C SER A 227 19.50 4.95 11.27
N ASN A 228 19.17 4.49 12.48
CA ASN A 228 18.69 3.14 12.76
C ASN A 228 17.16 3.02 12.76
N ALA A 229 16.43 4.14 12.61
CA ALA A 229 14.97 4.13 12.58
C ALA A 229 14.45 3.87 11.17
N ASP A 230 13.71 2.79 10.95
CA ASP A 230 13.24 2.43 9.61
C ASP A 230 11.96 1.57 9.63
N LEU A 231 11.31 1.46 8.48
CA LEU A 231 10.27 0.45 8.28
C LEU A 231 10.93 -0.92 8.10
N LEU A 232 10.69 -1.81 9.06
CA LEU A 232 11.17 -3.18 9.03
C LEU A 232 10.12 -4.09 8.40
N LEU A 233 10.57 -4.94 7.48
CA LEU A 233 9.78 -5.96 6.80
C LEU A 233 10.22 -7.32 7.31
N GLY A 234 9.28 -8.08 7.87
CA GLY A 234 9.49 -9.49 8.19
C GLY A 234 9.16 -10.34 6.97
N CYS A 235 10.18 -10.89 6.34
CA CYS A 235 10.07 -11.63 5.09
C CYS A 235 9.84 -13.13 5.31
N LYS A 236 9.35 -13.81 4.27
CA LYS A 236 9.09 -15.26 4.28
C LYS A 236 10.33 -16.10 4.65
N ASP A 237 11.49 -15.71 4.14
CA ASP A 237 12.76 -16.41 4.35
C ASP A 237 13.32 -16.28 5.78
N GLY A 238 12.66 -15.53 6.65
CA GLY A 238 13.04 -15.33 8.05
C GLY A 238 14.00 -14.18 8.29
N TYR A 239 14.39 -13.44 7.25
CA TYR A 239 15.19 -12.23 7.40
C TYR A 239 14.30 -11.01 7.68
N LEU A 240 14.88 -10.04 8.39
CA LEU A 240 14.33 -8.69 8.52
C LEU A 240 15.02 -7.80 7.49
N ARG A 241 14.23 -7.09 6.68
CA ARG A 241 14.72 -6.15 5.67
C ARG A 241 14.20 -4.74 5.94
N ASN A 242 14.86 -3.76 5.35
CA ASN A 242 14.44 -2.36 5.34
C ASN A 242 14.74 -1.74 3.98
N PHE A 243 14.08 -0.63 3.66
CA PHE A 243 14.36 0.12 2.44
C PHE A 243 15.53 1.07 2.67
N LYS A 244 16.50 1.06 1.75
CA LYS A 244 17.67 1.92 1.83
C LYS A 244 17.77 2.80 0.59
N ASP A 245 17.42 4.07 0.72
CA ASP A 245 17.40 5.03 -0.40
C ASP A 245 18.76 5.22 -1.09
N THR A 246 19.86 4.91 -0.39
CA THR A 246 21.22 4.97 -0.97
C THR A 246 21.62 3.70 -1.72
N ALA A 247 20.90 2.59 -1.53
CA ALA A 247 21.13 1.37 -2.28
C ALA A 247 20.47 1.50 -3.66
N LYS A 248 21.17 1.03 -4.69
CA LYS A 248 20.71 1.06 -6.08
C LYS A 248 20.45 -0.34 -6.66
N ASP A 249 20.50 -1.34 -5.78
CA ASP A 249 20.31 -2.75 -6.06
C ASP A 249 19.46 -3.35 -4.94
N ASP A 250 18.77 -4.44 -5.25
CA ASP A 250 17.96 -5.19 -4.30
C ASP A 250 18.71 -6.44 -3.79
N ASP A 251 18.47 -6.82 -2.53
CA ASP A 251 19.14 -7.96 -1.88
C ASP A 251 18.19 -9.16 -1.79
N ILE A 252 18.52 -10.24 -2.51
CA ILE A 252 17.75 -11.49 -2.50
C ILE A 252 18.20 -12.49 -1.40
N GLY A 253 18.99 -12.03 -0.42
CA GLY A 253 19.52 -12.87 0.67
C GLY A 253 20.78 -13.66 0.31
N GLY A 254 21.48 -13.27 -0.76
CA GLY A 254 22.69 -13.97 -1.23
C GLY A 254 23.38 -13.38 -2.46
N SER A 255 22.72 -12.47 -3.18
CA SER A 255 23.30 -11.67 -4.25
C SER A 255 22.50 -10.38 -4.46
N ASP A 256 23.12 -9.42 -5.14
CA ASP A 256 22.46 -8.19 -5.53
C ASP A 256 21.75 -8.36 -6.88
N GLN A 257 20.56 -7.80 -7.02
CA GLN A 257 19.78 -7.78 -8.27
C GLN A 257 19.48 -6.34 -8.70
N ALA A 258 19.59 -6.07 -10.00
CA ALA A 258 19.23 -4.78 -10.57
C ALA A 258 17.73 -4.49 -10.37
N ILE A 259 17.42 -3.25 -10.00
CA ILE A 259 16.04 -2.76 -9.88
C ILE A 259 15.57 -2.28 -11.24
N SER A 260 14.49 -2.86 -11.76
CA SER A 260 13.83 -2.36 -12.97
C SER A 260 12.86 -1.25 -12.60
N SER A 261 13.14 -0.04 -13.07
CA SER A 261 12.30 1.14 -12.84
C SER A 261 11.84 1.71 -14.18
N TYR A 262 10.55 2.00 -14.29
CA TYR A 262 10.00 2.60 -15.50
C TYR A 262 8.78 3.48 -15.17
N VAL A 263 8.51 4.43 -16.06
CA VAL A 263 7.29 5.23 -16.04
C VAL A 263 6.76 5.37 -17.45
N LEU A 264 5.46 5.09 -17.62
CA LEU A 264 4.72 5.48 -18.81
C LEU A 264 4.21 6.89 -18.61
N MET A 265 4.64 7.80 -19.48
CA MET A 265 4.10 9.16 -19.52
C MET A 265 2.65 9.14 -20.03
N PRO A 266 1.83 10.15 -19.66
CA PRO A 266 0.47 10.26 -20.19
C PRO A 266 0.46 10.09 -21.71
N ILE A 267 -0.42 9.21 -22.19
CA ILE A 267 -0.58 8.98 -23.62
C ILE A 267 -1.06 10.27 -24.28
N LYS A 268 -0.46 10.58 -25.42
CA LYS A 268 -0.74 11.82 -26.15
C LYS A 268 -1.43 11.52 -27.47
N ASP A 269 -2.55 12.19 -27.71
CA ASP A 269 -3.12 12.28 -29.06
C ASP A 269 -2.20 13.15 -29.93
N LEU A 270 -1.77 12.59 -31.07
CA LEU A 270 -0.89 13.29 -31.99
C LEU A 270 -1.66 14.21 -32.95
N ASP A 271 -2.98 14.06 -33.04
CA ASP A 271 -3.89 14.91 -33.83
C ASP A 271 -5.16 15.19 -33.02
N GLU A 272 -5.12 16.23 -32.18
CA GLU A 272 -6.24 16.61 -31.31
C GLU A 272 -7.42 17.26 -32.09
N GLU A 273 -7.24 17.58 -33.38
CA GLU A 273 -8.24 18.30 -34.17
C GLU A 273 -9.18 17.39 -34.97
N ASP A 274 -8.72 16.21 -35.39
CA ASP A 274 -9.50 15.25 -36.20
C ASP A 274 -9.44 13.84 -35.59
N ASP A 275 -10.61 13.28 -35.28
CA ASP A 275 -10.76 11.92 -34.75
C ASP A 275 -10.23 10.86 -35.72
N ASP A 276 -10.35 11.10 -37.04
CA ASP A 276 -9.80 10.24 -38.09
C ASP A 276 -8.37 10.66 -38.49
N GLY A 277 -7.83 11.69 -37.85
CA GLY A 277 -6.50 12.24 -38.08
C GLY A 277 -5.37 11.39 -37.52
N GLN A 278 -4.19 11.46 -38.11
CA GLN A 278 -2.95 10.92 -37.55
C GLN A 278 -1.94 12.03 -37.47
N GLY A 279 -1.22 12.07 -36.37
CA GLY A 279 -0.05 12.90 -36.25
C GLY A 279 1.25 12.12 -36.48
N ARG A 280 2.33 12.89 -36.48
CA ARG A 280 3.69 12.42 -36.65
C ARG A 280 4.57 13.09 -35.62
N LEU A 281 5.26 12.27 -34.84
CA LEU A 281 6.36 12.71 -34.00
C LEU A 281 7.44 13.36 -34.88
N THR A 282 7.77 14.61 -34.58
CA THR A 282 8.87 15.32 -35.23
C THR A 282 10.14 15.29 -34.41
N SER A 283 10.00 15.34 -33.08
CA SER A 283 11.13 15.21 -32.18
C SER A 283 10.72 15.03 -30.73
N ALA A 284 11.56 14.35 -29.96
CA ALA A 284 11.52 14.32 -28.50
C ALA A 284 12.82 14.90 -27.93
N THR A 285 12.74 15.63 -26.82
CA THR A 285 13.89 16.09 -26.04
C THR A 285 13.68 15.69 -24.60
N LEU A 286 14.69 15.05 -24.02
CA LEU A 286 14.74 14.63 -22.63
C LEU A 286 15.69 15.55 -21.87
N GLU A 287 15.40 15.80 -20.60
CA GLU A 287 16.29 16.48 -19.67
C GLU A 287 16.37 15.64 -18.39
N LEU A 288 17.50 14.97 -18.21
CA LEU A 288 17.76 14.17 -17.02
C LEU A 288 18.21 15.09 -15.89
N SER A 289 17.68 14.86 -14.70
CA SER A 289 18.02 15.65 -13.52
C SER A 289 19.48 15.38 -13.12
N GLY A 290 20.10 16.35 -12.45
CA GLY A 290 21.46 16.21 -11.96
C GLY A 290 21.92 17.43 -11.21
N GLY A 291 23.06 17.29 -10.52
CA GLY A 291 23.70 18.43 -9.89
C GLY A 291 24.16 19.42 -10.94
N ALA A 292 23.90 20.71 -10.72
CA ALA A 292 24.66 21.74 -11.43
C ALA A 292 26.15 21.55 -11.11
N SER A 293 27.06 21.93 -12.01
CA SER A 293 28.50 21.85 -11.75
C SER A 293 28.85 22.57 -10.43
N GLY A 294 29.35 21.83 -9.44
CA GLY A 294 29.63 22.32 -8.07
C GLY A 294 28.48 22.19 -7.05
N GLY A 295 27.35 21.57 -7.42
CA GLY A 295 26.24 21.26 -6.52
C GLY A 295 26.41 19.94 -5.75
N ALA A 296 25.65 19.78 -4.67
CA ALA A 296 25.68 18.60 -3.81
C ALA A 296 24.73 17.47 -4.25
N HIS A 297 23.87 17.72 -5.23
CA HIS A 297 22.97 16.70 -5.76
C HIS A 297 23.72 15.72 -6.64
N THR A 298 23.54 14.43 -6.38
CA THR A 298 24.08 13.36 -7.21
C THR A 298 23.46 13.37 -8.60
N ASP A 299 24.27 13.08 -9.60
CA ASP A 299 23.84 13.02 -10.98
C ASP A 299 22.94 11.80 -11.23
N SER A 300 21.93 11.97 -12.10
CA SER A 300 21.16 10.85 -12.64
C SER A 300 22.07 9.97 -13.49
N ASP A 301 21.94 8.66 -13.32
CA ASP A 301 22.47 7.68 -14.25
C ASP A 301 21.66 7.70 -15.56
N GLY A 302 22.00 6.82 -16.50
CA GLY A 302 21.35 6.75 -17.80
C GLY A 302 19.86 6.41 -17.72
N ALA A 303 19.10 6.81 -18.72
CA ALA A 303 17.71 6.38 -18.89
C ALA A 303 17.42 6.07 -20.36
N THR A 304 16.62 5.05 -20.60
CA THR A 304 16.18 4.65 -21.93
C THR A 304 14.78 5.18 -22.20
N LEU A 305 14.63 5.90 -23.31
CA LEU A 305 13.35 6.36 -23.84
C LEU A 305 12.88 5.40 -24.93
N ASP A 306 11.75 4.76 -24.66
CA ASP A 306 11.01 3.93 -25.59
C ASP A 306 9.75 4.68 -26.04
N ILE A 307 9.52 4.71 -27.36
CA ILE A 307 8.35 5.36 -27.96
C ILE A 307 7.51 4.31 -28.66
N HIS A 308 6.25 4.23 -28.23
CA HIS A 308 5.20 3.41 -28.82
C HIS A 308 4.22 4.32 -29.55
N VAL A 309 3.69 3.84 -30.67
CA VAL A 309 2.60 4.52 -31.40
C VAL A 309 1.58 3.50 -31.85
N ALA A 310 0.31 3.86 -31.78
CA ALA A 310 -0.79 3.02 -32.23
C ALA A 310 -1.93 3.85 -32.81
N ASN A 311 -2.91 3.16 -33.40
CA ASN A 311 -4.12 3.77 -33.95
C ASN A 311 -5.23 3.94 -32.90
N SER A 312 -5.21 3.16 -31.82
CA SER A 312 -6.12 3.27 -30.68
C SER A 312 -5.33 3.44 -29.37
N ALA A 313 -5.93 4.10 -28.38
CA ALA A 313 -5.32 4.29 -27.07
C ALA A 313 -5.16 2.95 -26.32
N GLU A 314 -6.17 2.08 -26.41
CA GLU A 314 -6.21 0.77 -25.77
C GLU A 314 -5.05 -0.12 -26.24
N THR A 315 -4.90 -0.31 -27.57
CA THR A 315 -3.81 -1.12 -28.13
C THR A 315 -2.44 -0.55 -27.79
N LEU A 316 -2.30 0.77 -27.63
CA LEU A 316 -1.04 1.37 -27.20
C LEU A 316 -0.72 1.01 -25.74
N VAL A 317 -1.70 1.11 -24.86
CA VAL A 317 -1.53 0.78 -23.44
C VAL A 317 -1.26 -0.71 -23.25
N GLU A 318 -1.98 -1.58 -23.96
CA GLU A 318 -1.73 -3.02 -23.98
C GLU A 318 -0.32 -3.34 -24.48
N ALA A 319 0.10 -2.78 -25.61
CA ALA A 319 1.45 -2.98 -26.15
C ALA A 319 2.55 -2.57 -25.15
N VAL A 320 2.35 -1.47 -24.42
CA VAL A 320 3.30 -1.06 -23.37
C VAL A 320 3.28 -2.04 -22.19
N LYS A 321 2.09 -2.50 -21.76
CA LYS A 321 1.93 -3.43 -20.64
C LYS A 321 2.52 -4.81 -20.93
N ASP A 322 2.34 -5.31 -22.16
CA ASP A 322 2.82 -6.61 -22.61
C ASP A 322 4.32 -6.60 -22.95
N GLY A 323 4.95 -5.42 -22.93
CA GLY A 323 6.38 -5.27 -23.22
C GLY A 323 6.70 -5.43 -24.71
N ASP A 324 5.78 -5.05 -25.60
CA ASP A 324 5.98 -5.10 -27.04
C ASP A 324 7.21 -4.30 -27.47
N THR A 325 7.76 -4.67 -28.63
CA THR A 325 8.93 -3.97 -29.17
C THR A 325 8.57 -2.51 -29.49
N PRO A 326 9.23 -1.53 -28.87
CA PRO A 326 8.99 -0.12 -29.16
C PRO A 326 9.39 0.23 -30.59
N LEU A 327 8.70 1.21 -31.18
CA LEU A 327 9.04 1.68 -32.52
C LEU A 327 10.39 2.40 -32.54
N ILE A 328 10.70 3.14 -31.46
CA ILE A 328 11.96 3.85 -31.29
C ILE A 328 12.45 3.64 -29.86
N THR A 329 13.67 3.12 -29.72
CA THR A 329 14.41 3.06 -28.46
C THR A 329 15.62 3.97 -28.53
N ARG A 330 15.88 4.72 -27.45
CA ARG A 330 17.11 5.47 -27.30
C ARG A 330 17.53 5.64 -25.85
N THR A 331 18.73 5.18 -25.55
CA THR A 331 19.39 5.43 -24.26
C THR A 331 20.07 6.79 -24.25
N TYR A 332 19.88 7.52 -23.16
CA TYR A 332 20.54 8.77 -22.84
C TYR A 332 21.42 8.57 -21.61
N THR A 333 22.59 9.21 -21.60
CA THR A 333 23.54 9.17 -20.49
C THR A 333 23.93 10.59 -20.09
N GLY A 334 24.32 10.76 -18.83
CA GLY A 334 24.67 12.06 -18.25
C GLY A 334 23.47 12.96 -17.95
N THR A 335 23.75 14.15 -17.43
CA THR A 335 22.74 15.06 -16.87
C THR A 335 22.40 16.22 -17.80
N GLY A 336 21.29 16.89 -17.51
CA GLY A 336 20.82 18.04 -18.25
C GLY A 336 20.16 17.69 -19.58
N ARG A 337 20.08 18.70 -20.46
CA ARG A 337 19.34 18.61 -21.72
C ARG A 337 20.03 17.69 -22.71
N GLN A 338 19.36 16.59 -23.04
CA GLN A 338 19.88 15.56 -23.91
C GLN A 338 19.73 15.90 -25.41
N LYS A 339 20.54 15.23 -26.24
CA LYS A 339 20.52 15.42 -27.70
C LYS A 339 19.16 15.03 -28.27
N ARG A 340 18.43 16.01 -28.81
CA ARG A 340 17.11 15.87 -29.43
C ARG A 340 17.02 14.66 -30.38
N LEU A 341 16.06 13.78 -30.12
CA LEU A 341 15.65 12.70 -31.03
C LEU A 341 14.84 13.32 -32.18
N ARG A 342 15.17 12.98 -33.43
CA ARG A 342 14.48 13.47 -34.64
C ARG A 342 13.85 12.35 -35.47
N ASN A 343 13.84 11.13 -34.92
CA ASN A 343 13.21 9.99 -35.56
C ASN A 343 11.72 10.23 -35.64
N LYS A 344 11.14 9.82 -36.77
CA LYS A 344 9.76 10.12 -37.10
C LYS A 344 8.92 8.87 -36.86
N ALA A 345 7.91 9.00 -36.02
CA ALA A 345 6.88 7.99 -35.76
C ALA A 345 5.53 8.55 -36.19
N ARG A 346 4.67 7.73 -36.81
CA ARG A 346 3.33 8.14 -37.25
C ARG A 346 2.29 7.24 -36.58
N GLY A 347 1.23 7.85 -36.07
CA GLY A 347 0.13 7.17 -35.39
C GLY A 347 -0.93 8.18 -34.93
N LYS A 348 -2.02 7.69 -34.33
CA LYS A 348 -2.98 8.55 -33.64
C LYS A 348 -2.48 8.82 -32.22
N TRP A 349 -2.10 7.77 -31.51
CA TRP A 349 -1.65 7.84 -30.13
C TRP A 349 -0.15 7.63 -30.01
N LEU A 350 0.47 8.33 -29.05
CA LEU A 350 1.87 8.18 -28.67
C LEU A 350 2.02 7.89 -27.18
N GLY A 351 2.80 6.87 -26.86
CA GLY A 351 3.26 6.54 -25.52
C GLY A 351 4.76 6.72 -25.43
N ALA A 352 5.23 7.32 -24.34
CA ALA A 352 6.65 7.45 -24.05
C ALA A 352 6.93 6.76 -22.71
N VAL A 353 7.73 5.69 -22.75
CA VAL A 353 8.19 4.95 -21.58
C VAL A 353 9.63 5.36 -21.31
N LEU A 354 9.90 5.83 -20.09
CA LEU A 354 11.26 6.03 -19.61
C LEU A 354 11.58 4.92 -18.63
N LYS A 355 12.74 4.27 -18.80
CA LYS A 355 13.15 3.14 -17.97
C LYS A 355 14.66 3.07 -17.72
N ASN A 356 15.03 2.46 -16.60
CA ASN A 356 16.37 1.95 -16.33
C ASN A 356 16.25 0.60 -15.60
N SER A 357 17.04 -0.38 -16.02
CA SER A 357 17.12 -1.73 -15.44
C SER A 357 18.57 -2.17 -15.24
N THR A 358 19.52 -1.24 -15.24
CA THR A 358 20.94 -1.50 -15.02
C THR A 358 21.21 -1.57 -13.51
N SER A 359 22.01 -2.55 -13.08
CA SER A 359 22.46 -2.65 -11.69
C SER A 359 23.26 -1.43 -11.28
N ALA A 360 23.10 -1.00 -10.03
CA ALA A 360 23.76 0.11 -9.38
C ALA A 360 23.47 1.48 -10.04
N GLU A 361 22.37 1.60 -10.79
CA GLU A 361 21.95 2.83 -11.45
C GLU A 361 20.60 3.35 -10.94
N SER A 362 20.47 4.67 -10.87
CA SER A 362 19.26 5.39 -10.49
C SER A 362 19.05 6.56 -11.44
N TRP A 363 17.81 6.84 -11.84
CA TRP A 363 17.55 7.93 -12.77
C TRP A 363 16.49 8.90 -12.27
N SER A 364 16.57 10.14 -12.75
CA SER A 364 15.59 11.17 -12.46
C SER A 364 15.35 12.03 -13.69
N LEU A 365 14.10 12.44 -13.88
CA LEU A 365 13.65 13.25 -14.99
C LEU A 365 13.28 14.65 -14.53
N SER A 366 13.86 15.66 -15.17
CA SER A 366 13.43 17.05 -15.00
C SER A 366 12.37 17.44 -16.03
N LYS A 367 12.54 17.04 -17.30
CA LYS A 367 11.61 17.42 -18.36
C LYS A 367 11.61 16.46 -19.54
N LEU A 368 10.42 16.15 -20.05
CA LEU A 368 10.22 15.53 -21.35
C LEU A 368 9.45 16.51 -22.26
N SER A 369 9.95 16.74 -23.48
CA SER A 369 9.30 17.62 -24.45
C SER A 369 9.11 16.90 -25.78
N ILE A 370 7.86 16.68 -26.16
CA ILE A 370 7.45 15.96 -27.37
C ILE A 370 6.81 16.94 -28.35
N ASN A 371 7.34 17.01 -29.57
CA ASN A 371 6.79 17.83 -30.65
C ASN A 371 6.20 16.93 -31.74
N SER A 372 4.91 17.10 -32.02
CA SER A 372 4.18 16.42 -33.10
C SER A 372 3.73 17.40 -34.18
N LYS A 373 3.35 16.88 -35.35
CA LYS A 373 2.67 17.59 -36.44
C LYS A 373 1.63 16.67 -37.07
N ILE A 374 0.54 17.24 -37.58
CA ILE A 374 -0.48 16.51 -38.33
C ILE A 374 0.12 15.83 -39.57
N ALA A 375 -0.33 14.61 -39.88
CA ALA A 375 0.28 13.73 -40.88
C ALA A 375 -0.72 12.87 -41.67
N GLY A 376 -1.90 13.40 -41.96
CA GLY A 376 -2.93 12.74 -42.78
C GLY A 376 -3.90 11.92 -41.94
N ARG A 377 -4.61 10.96 -42.54
CA ARG A 377 -5.66 10.16 -41.86
C ARG A 377 -5.19 8.78 -41.38
N VAL A 378 -5.90 8.22 -40.41
CA VAL A 378 -5.77 6.84 -39.96
C VAL A 378 -6.19 5.91 -41.09
N LYS A 379 -5.36 4.91 -41.40
CA LYS A 379 -5.79 3.82 -42.28
C LYS A 379 -6.62 2.87 -41.43
N ARG A 380 -7.91 2.73 -41.77
CA ARG A 380 -8.80 1.71 -41.23
C ARG A 380 -8.27 0.31 -41.52
#